data_AF-A0A838J9H9-F1
#
_entry.id   AF-A0A838J9H9-F1
#
_cell.length_a   1.000
_cell.length_b   1.000
_cell.length_c   1.000
_cell.angle_alpha   90.00
_cell.angle_beta   90.00
_cell.angle_gamma   90.00
#
_symmetry.space_group_name_H-M   'P 1'
#
loop_
_entity.id
_entity.type
_entity.pdbx_description
1 polymer ?
#
loop_
_entity_poly.entity_id
_entity_poly.type
_entity_poly.pdbx_seq_one_letter_code
_entity_poly.pdbx_strand_id
1 'polypeptide(L)'
;MSQYTNRPPVVQPELAREIAPGVIVIPDQYINLVPNVGIVIGTDAVLVIESGMGIENGQRVRHKAMEIAGSKPLLFTTTHFHPEHAFGTQAFKGHATILTNTTQADELREKGAFYLNMFRGLGPDANKALEGVELVMPDETYQGEKIIDLGGKQVVLHELTGGHTRGDQIIFLPHEQVLFTGDLVENHSFPIFSDQDASLNRWVEELTSLMHLAPATVVPGHGELGTVKLMQEVQDL
;
A
#
# COMPACT_ATOMS: atom_id res chain seq x y z
N MET A 1 -8.54 13.03 -19.60
CA MET A 1 -9.82 12.41 -19.19
C MET A 1 -9.46 11.33 -18.21
N SER A 2 -10.00 11.35 -16.99
CA SER A 2 -9.65 10.37 -15.95
C SER A 2 -9.86 8.97 -16.51
N GLN A 3 -8.79 8.16 -16.56
CA GLN A 3 -8.86 6.77 -16.99
C GLN A 3 -9.56 5.90 -15.93
N TYR A 4 -9.83 6.45 -14.75
CA TYR A 4 -10.55 5.75 -13.70
C TYR A 4 -12.01 5.51 -14.08
N THR A 5 -12.42 4.26 -13.92
CA THR A 5 -13.80 3.85 -14.22
C THR A 5 -14.75 4.26 -13.09
N ASN A 6 -16.01 4.61 -13.40
CA ASN A 6 -17.10 4.81 -12.43
C ASN A 6 -17.59 3.46 -11.86
N ARG A 7 -16.67 2.62 -11.40
CA ARG A 7 -16.96 1.32 -10.78
C ARG A 7 -16.87 1.45 -9.26
N PRO A 8 -17.60 0.63 -8.50
CA PRO A 8 -17.40 0.52 -7.06
C PRO A 8 -15.94 0.18 -6.75
N PRO A 9 -15.36 0.72 -5.67
CA PRO A 9 -13.96 0.58 -5.32
C PRO A 9 -13.69 -0.81 -4.72
N VAL A 10 -13.65 -1.83 -5.57
CA VAL A 10 -13.55 -3.24 -5.18
C VAL A 10 -12.28 -3.87 -5.77
N VAL A 11 -11.43 -4.39 -4.89
CA VAL A 11 -10.25 -5.19 -5.25
C VAL A 11 -10.71 -6.48 -5.93
N GLN A 12 -9.99 -6.91 -6.97
CA GLN A 12 -10.27 -8.11 -7.77
C GLN A 12 -9.16 -9.16 -7.61
N PRO A 13 -9.13 -9.95 -6.50
CA PRO A 13 -8.06 -10.92 -6.24
C PRO A 13 -7.90 -12.01 -7.31
N GLU A 14 -8.93 -12.26 -8.12
CA GLU A 14 -8.89 -13.15 -9.28
C GLU A 14 -7.91 -12.68 -10.36
N LEU A 15 -7.50 -11.42 -10.35
CA LEU A 15 -6.51 -10.84 -11.26
C LEU A 15 -5.08 -10.87 -10.71
N ALA A 16 -4.87 -11.51 -9.54
CA ALA A 16 -3.56 -11.72 -8.96
C ALA A 16 -2.61 -12.35 -9.98
N ARG A 17 -1.43 -11.74 -10.17
CA ARG A 17 -0.38 -12.23 -11.07
C ARG A 17 0.99 -12.11 -10.44
N GLU A 18 1.85 -13.08 -10.71
CA GLU A 18 3.25 -13.05 -10.30
C GLU A 18 4.04 -12.10 -11.20
N ILE A 19 4.78 -11.16 -10.60
CA ILE A 19 5.56 -10.13 -11.31
C ILE A 19 7.08 -10.37 -11.19
N ALA A 20 7.49 -11.11 -10.17
CA ALA A 20 8.84 -11.62 -9.93
C ALA A 20 8.72 -12.90 -9.08
N PRO A 21 9.75 -13.77 -9.01
CA PRO A 21 9.66 -15.03 -8.27
C PRO A 21 9.17 -14.84 -6.83
N GLY A 22 7.99 -15.35 -6.50
CA GLY A 22 7.36 -15.22 -5.18
C GLY A 22 6.81 -13.83 -4.84
N VAL A 23 6.62 -12.95 -5.83
CA VAL A 23 6.03 -11.60 -5.67
C VAL A 23 4.81 -11.50 -6.56
N ILE A 24 3.65 -11.39 -5.93
CA ILE A 24 2.35 -11.31 -6.59
C ILE A 24 1.78 -9.90 -6.40
N VAL A 25 1.13 -9.39 -7.45
CA VAL A 25 0.34 -8.16 -7.39
C VAL A 25 -1.10 -8.45 -7.80
N ILE A 26 -2.05 -7.92 -7.03
CA ILE A 26 -3.44 -7.76 -7.46
C ILE A 26 -3.54 -6.32 -8.02
N PRO A 27 -3.72 -6.16 -9.34
CA PRO A 27 -3.71 -4.84 -9.97
C PRO A 27 -4.99 -4.05 -9.64
N ASP A 28 -4.88 -2.73 -9.55
CA ASP A 28 -5.99 -1.81 -9.30
C ASP A 28 -7.06 -1.79 -10.40
N GLN A 29 -6.67 -2.17 -11.64
CA GLN A 29 -7.48 -2.09 -12.85
C GLN A 29 -7.98 -0.68 -13.18
N TYR A 30 -7.27 0.37 -12.75
CA TYR A 30 -7.75 1.76 -12.84
C TYR A 30 -9.17 1.92 -12.28
N ILE A 31 -9.48 1.21 -11.20
CA ILE A 31 -10.70 1.46 -10.44
C ILE A 31 -10.37 2.51 -9.38
N ASN A 32 -11.13 3.60 -9.37
CA ASN A 32 -10.90 4.69 -8.43
C ASN A 32 -10.95 4.16 -6.98
N LEU A 33 -10.01 4.59 -6.12
CA LEU A 33 -9.90 4.16 -4.71
C LEU A 33 -9.63 2.66 -4.52
N VAL A 34 -9.01 2.00 -5.50
CA VAL A 34 -8.48 0.64 -5.38
C VAL A 34 -6.97 0.73 -5.57
N PRO A 35 -6.15 0.33 -4.59
CA PRO A 35 -4.70 0.34 -4.76
C PRO A 35 -4.22 -0.93 -5.46
N ASN A 36 -2.99 -0.89 -5.99
CA ASN A 36 -2.25 -2.11 -6.26
C ASN A 36 -1.90 -2.79 -4.93
N VAL A 37 -2.22 -4.08 -4.80
CA VAL A 37 -2.00 -4.86 -3.57
C VAL A 37 -0.86 -5.86 -3.80
N GLY A 38 0.09 -5.94 -2.88
CA GLY A 38 1.23 -6.86 -2.93
C GLY A 38 1.06 -8.10 -2.05
N ILE A 39 1.55 -9.25 -2.51
CA ILE A 39 1.69 -10.47 -1.72
C ILE A 39 3.08 -11.06 -1.98
N VAL A 40 3.91 -11.14 -0.93
CA VAL A 40 5.30 -11.60 -1.01
C VAL A 40 5.43 -12.93 -0.26
N ILE A 41 5.98 -13.94 -0.93
CA ILE A 41 6.02 -15.32 -0.45
C ILE A 41 7.45 -15.71 -0.12
N GLY A 42 7.71 -16.04 1.15
CA GLY A 42 8.91 -16.76 1.56
C GLY A 42 8.60 -18.21 1.96
N THR A 43 9.61 -18.95 2.44
CA THR A 43 9.40 -20.33 2.89
C THR A 43 8.68 -20.41 4.23
N ASP A 44 8.86 -19.40 5.08
CA ASP A 44 8.44 -19.42 6.49
C ASP A 44 7.21 -18.55 6.73
N ALA A 45 7.02 -17.49 5.94
CA ALA A 45 5.91 -16.55 6.08
C ALA A 45 5.49 -15.91 4.75
N VAL A 46 4.34 -15.23 4.75
CA VAL A 46 3.85 -14.40 3.64
C VAL A 46 3.57 -12.99 4.13
N LEU A 47 4.07 -11.98 3.42
CA LEU A 47 3.74 -10.57 3.68
C LEU A 47 2.68 -10.09 2.71
N VAL A 48 1.67 -9.40 3.23
CA VAL A 48 0.66 -8.69 2.45
C VAL A 48 0.90 -7.19 2.56
N ILE A 49 0.79 -6.49 1.43
CA ILE A 49 0.99 -5.05 1.30
C ILE A 49 -0.30 -4.46 0.75
N GLU A 50 -0.91 -3.56 1.50
CA GLU A 50 -2.24 -2.97 1.28
C GLU A 50 -3.43 -3.91 1.55
N SER A 51 -4.51 -3.31 2.05
CA SER A 51 -5.78 -4.00 2.32
C SER A 51 -6.92 -3.60 1.38
N GLY A 52 -6.82 -2.42 0.76
CA GLY A 52 -7.92 -1.79 0.06
C GLY A 52 -8.88 -1.06 1.00
N MET A 53 -9.85 -0.35 0.42
CA MET A 53 -10.83 0.42 1.20
C MET A 53 -11.90 -0.47 1.85
N GLY A 54 -11.94 -0.50 3.17
CA GLY A 54 -13.03 -1.08 3.96
C GLY A 54 -13.04 -2.60 4.09
N ILE A 55 -14.04 -3.10 4.82
CA ILE A 55 -14.09 -4.49 5.31
C ILE A 55 -14.09 -5.50 4.17
N GLU A 56 -14.86 -5.24 3.11
CA GLU A 56 -15.00 -6.14 1.97
C GLU A 56 -13.65 -6.36 1.27
N ASN A 57 -12.94 -5.27 0.95
CA ASN A 57 -11.63 -5.35 0.30
C ASN A 57 -10.60 -6.04 1.20
N GLY A 58 -10.55 -5.67 2.49
CA GLY A 58 -9.67 -6.34 3.45
C GLY A 58 -9.91 -7.84 3.50
N GLN A 59 -11.17 -8.30 3.49
CA GLN A 59 -11.51 -9.72 3.46
C GLN A 59 -11.09 -10.40 2.15
N ARG A 60 -11.34 -9.75 1.00
CA ARG A 60 -10.95 -10.25 -0.33
C ARG A 60 -9.45 -10.47 -0.41
N VAL A 61 -8.66 -9.48 -0.01
CA VAL A 61 -7.19 -9.56 0.00
C VAL A 61 -6.72 -10.64 0.97
N ARG A 62 -7.21 -10.62 2.22
CA ARG A 62 -6.83 -11.60 3.24
C ARG A 62 -7.13 -13.04 2.80
N HIS A 63 -8.31 -13.30 2.21
CA HIS A 63 -8.65 -14.64 1.73
C HIS A 63 -7.69 -15.09 0.63
N LYS A 64 -7.33 -14.21 -0.31
CA LYS A 64 -6.35 -14.54 -1.35
C LYS A 64 -4.97 -14.80 -0.75
N ALA A 65 -4.53 -13.99 0.22
CA ALA A 65 -3.28 -14.18 0.91
C ALA A 65 -3.24 -15.51 1.68
N MET A 66 -4.32 -15.90 2.37
CA MET A 66 -4.42 -17.18 3.07
C MET A 66 -4.41 -18.38 2.10
N GLU A 67 -5.07 -18.27 0.95
CA GLU A 67 -5.02 -19.28 -0.11
C GLU A 67 -3.57 -19.52 -0.58
N ILE A 68 -2.82 -18.44 -0.79
CA ILE A 68 -1.42 -18.47 -1.22
C ILE A 68 -0.48 -18.97 -0.11
N ALA A 69 -0.71 -18.53 1.13
CA ALA A 69 0.14 -18.86 2.27
C ALA A 69 -0.02 -20.32 2.74
N GLY A 70 -1.20 -20.91 2.53
CA GLY A 70 -1.52 -22.23 3.07
C GLY A 70 -1.47 -22.23 4.60
N SER A 71 -0.46 -22.87 5.18
CA SER A 71 -0.26 -22.92 6.64
C SER A 71 0.76 -21.90 7.17
N LYS A 72 1.41 -21.13 6.28
CA LYS A 72 2.40 -20.14 6.70
C LYS A 72 1.71 -18.96 7.42
N PRO A 73 2.33 -18.41 8.47
CA PRO A 73 1.86 -17.17 9.10
C PRO A 73 1.84 -16.01 8.09
N LEU A 74 0.87 -15.11 8.30
CA LEU A 74 0.77 -13.85 7.57
C LEU A 74 1.38 -12.70 8.36
N LEU A 75 2.10 -11.84 7.66
CA LEU A 75 2.43 -10.49 8.07
C LEU A 75 1.64 -9.52 7.17
N PHE A 76 1.32 -8.34 7.69
CA PHE A 76 0.56 -7.34 6.95
C PHE A 76 1.11 -5.94 7.22
N THR A 77 1.29 -5.14 6.17
CA THR A 77 1.72 -3.73 6.22
C THR A 77 0.98 -2.91 5.16
N THR A 78 1.05 -1.59 5.29
CA THR A 78 0.48 -0.58 4.38
C THR A 78 1.50 0.51 4.12
N THR A 79 1.55 1.04 2.90
CA THR A 79 2.49 2.12 2.54
C THR A 79 2.20 3.40 3.32
N HIS A 80 0.93 3.70 3.59
CA HIS A 80 0.51 4.85 4.40
C HIS A 80 -0.91 4.64 4.96
N PHE A 81 -1.41 5.59 5.76
CA PHE A 81 -2.63 5.41 6.54
C PHE A 81 -3.94 5.73 5.80
N HIS A 82 -3.90 6.19 4.54
CA HIS A 82 -5.12 6.65 3.85
C HIS A 82 -6.13 5.51 3.65
N PRO A 83 -7.45 5.82 3.60
CA PRO A 83 -8.50 4.82 3.69
C PRO A 83 -8.49 3.73 2.62
N GLU A 84 -8.16 4.07 1.39
CA GLU A 84 -8.09 3.16 0.26
C GLU A 84 -6.94 2.16 0.34
N HIS A 85 -5.96 2.41 1.20
CA HIS A 85 -4.80 1.57 1.44
C HIS A 85 -4.99 0.74 2.72
N ALA A 86 -5.36 1.41 3.81
CA ALA A 86 -5.28 0.85 5.15
C ALA A 86 -6.62 0.52 5.83
N PHE A 87 -7.78 0.97 5.34
CA PHE A 87 -9.03 0.81 6.12
C PHE A 87 -9.72 -0.54 5.95
N GLY A 88 -9.12 -1.47 5.19
CA GLY A 88 -9.43 -2.89 5.23
C GLY A 88 -8.67 -3.66 6.33
N THR A 89 -7.75 -3.01 7.07
CA THR A 89 -6.86 -3.65 8.07
C THR A 89 -7.62 -4.47 9.11
N GLN A 90 -8.83 -4.08 9.50
CA GLN A 90 -9.62 -4.85 10.48
C GLN A 90 -9.86 -6.30 10.08
N ALA A 91 -9.84 -6.62 8.79
CA ALA A 91 -9.96 -8.00 8.32
C ALA A 91 -8.73 -8.83 8.75
N PHE A 92 -7.56 -8.23 8.89
CA PHE A 92 -6.30 -8.92 9.24
C PHE A 92 -6.13 -9.15 10.75
N LYS A 93 -6.91 -8.47 11.59
CA LYS A 93 -6.84 -8.61 13.06
C LYS A 93 -7.05 -10.06 13.48
N GLY A 94 -6.07 -10.63 14.18
CA GLY A 94 -6.09 -12.03 14.63
C GLY A 94 -5.77 -13.06 13.54
N HIS A 95 -5.45 -12.62 12.32
CA HIS A 95 -5.07 -13.46 11.19
C HIS A 95 -3.66 -13.19 10.66
N ALA A 96 -3.11 -12.01 10.92
CA ALA A 96 -1.75 -11.62 10.57
C ALA A 96 -1.13 -10.78 11.70
N THR A 97 0.20 -10.71 11.75
CA THR A 97 0.90 -9.66 12.51
C THR A 97 0.87 -8.36 11.70
N ILE A 98 0.19 -7.34 12.22
CA ILE A 98 0.05 -6.03 11.58
C ILE A 98 1.24 -5.15 12.00
N LEU A 99 1.98 -4.61 11.04
CA LEU A 99 3.16 -3.80 11.30
C LEU A 99 3.23 -2.57 10.39
N THR A 100 3.60 -1.42 10.96
CA THR A 100 3.83 -0.17 10.22
C THR A 100 4.99 0.60 10.82
N ASN A 101 5.45 1.68 10.18
CA ASN A 101 6.31 2.63 10.89
C ASN A 101 5.49 3.37 11.99
N THR A 102 6.21 3.94 12.97
CA THR A 102 5.60 4.59 14.13
C THR A 102 4.86 5.86 13.74
N THR A 103 5.41 6.63 12.79
CA THR A 103 4.81 7.88 12.32
C THR A 103 3.44 7.65 11.66
N GLN A 104 3.32 6.61 10.84
CA GLN A 104 2.06 6.18 10.22
C GLN A 104 1.03 5.76 11.27
N ALA A 105 1.46 5.04 12.31
CA ALA A 105 0.58 4.64 13.41
C ALA A 105 0.07 5.88 14.17
N ASP A 106 0.92 6.90 14.37
CA ASP A 106 0.52 8.15 14.99
C ASP A 106 -0.46 8.94 14.10
N GLU A 107 -0.24 8.98 12.78
CA GLU A 107 -1.19 9.59 11.84
C GLU A 107 -2.56 8.89 11.86
N LEU A 108 -2.60 7.57 11.89
CA LEU A 108 -3.85 6.83 12.01
C LEU A 108 -4.61 7.20 13.29
N ARG A 109 -3.88 7.34 14.41
CA ARG A 109 -4.47 7.72 15.70
C ARG A 109 -5.00 9.15 15.71
N GLU A 110 -4.26 10.08 15.09
CA GLU A 110 -4.57 11.51 15.09
C GLU A 110 -5.64 11.88 14.04
N LYS A 111 -5.48 11.35 12.83
CA LYS A 111 -6.21 11.77 11.62
C LYS A 111 -7.18 10.72 11.09
N GLY A 112 -7.09 9.45 11.51
CA GLY A 112 -7.85 8.36 10.91
C GLY A 112 -9.36 8.57 10.92
N ALA A 113 -9.93 9.09 12.02
CA ALA A 113 -11.37 9.37 12.11
C ALA A 113 -11.81 10.52 11.18
N PHE A 114 -10.94 11.50 10.95
CA PHE A 114 -11.19 12.59 10.00
C PHE A 114 -11.21 12.05 8.57
N TYR A 115 -10.19 11.28 8.17
CA TYR A 115 -10.10 10.68 6.83
C TYR A 115 -11.24 9.69 6.56
N LEU A 116 -11.67 8.91 7.56
CA LEU A 116 -12.84 8.03 7.46
C LEU A 116 -14.10 8.81 7.05
N ASN A 117 -14.36 9.94 7.72
CA ASN A 117 -15.53 10.76 7.43
C ASN A 117 -15.38 11.50 6.09
N MET A 118 -14.18 11.98 5.77
CA MET A 118 -13.89 12.62 4.49
C MET A 118 -14.16 11.67 3.32
N PHE A 119 -13.64 10.43 3.37
CA PHE A 119 -13.82 9.45 2.30
C PHE A 119 -15.26 8.96 2.17
N ARG A 120 -16.01 8.84 3.29
CA ARG A 120 -17.46 8.60 3.23
C ARG A 120 -18.21 9.70 2.46
N GLY A 121 -17.66 10.91 2.39
CA GLY A 121 -18.20 12.03 1.63
C GLY A 121 -17.90 11.99 0.13
N LEU A 122 -17.03 11.11 -0.36
CA LEU A 122 -16.61 11.05 -1.78
C LEU A 122 -17.66 10.44 -2.71
N GLY A 123 -18.73 9.84 -2.16
CA GLY A 123 -19.84 9.31 -2.93
C GLY A 123 -20.53 8.12 -2.25
N PRO A 124 -21.67 7.65 -2.81
CA PRO A 124 -22.44 6.55 -2.22
C PRO A 124 -21.64 5.25 -2.14
N ASP A 125 -20.81 4.95 -3.14
CA ASP A 125 -20.00 3.71 -3.16
C ASP A 125 -18.89 3.74 -2.10
N ALA A 126 -18.19 4.87 -1.94
CA ALA A 126 -17.19 5.03 -0.88
C ALA A 126 -17.82 4.99 0.52
N ASN A 127 -18.98 5.64 0.70
CA ASN A 127 -19.73 5.59 1.95
C ASN A 127 -20.10 4.14 2.33
N LYS A 128 -20.66 3.39 1.36
CA LYS A 128 -21.00 1.98 1.53
C LYS A 128 -19.77 1.12 1.84
N ALA A 129 -18.66 1.31 1.12
CA ALA A 129 -17.43 0.55 1.34
C ALA A 129 -16.86 0.76 2.76
N LEU A 130 -17.04 1.94 3.33
CA LEU A 130 -16.56 2.33 4.66
C LEU A 130 -17.59 2.11 5.79
N GLU A 131 -18.72 1.48 5.51
CA GLU A 131 -19.71 1.13 6.52
C GLU A 131 -19.13 0.10 7.50
N GLY A 132 -19.28 0.36 8.81
CA GLY A 132 -18.79 -0.54 9.86
C GLY A 132 -17.26 -0.57 10.04
N VAL A 133 -16.50 0.26 9.31
CA VAL A 133 -15.05 0.31 9.43
C VAL A 133 -14.61 0.74 10.83
N GLU A 134 -13.72 -0.05 11.42
CA GLU A 134 -12.99 0.22 12.66
C GLU A 134 -11.52 0.45 12.35
N LEU A 135 -10.95 1.52 12.91
CA LEU A 135 -9.53 1.82 12.78
C LEU A 135 -8.73 0.86 13.68
N VAL A 136 -7.85 0.07 13.07
CA VAL A 136 -7.03 -0.92 13.78
C VAL A 136 -5.58 -0.45 13.81
N MET A 137 -5.06 -0.28 15.03
CA MET A 137 -3.65 0.03 15.25
C MET A 137 -2.78 -1.19 14.95
N PRO A 138 -1.52 -0.99 14.53
CA PRO A 138 -0.59 -2.09 14.31
C PRO A 138 -0.23 -2.82 15.61
N ASP A 139 0.09 -4.11 15.49
CA ASP A 139 0.61 -4.93 16.58
C ASP A 139 2.08 -4.56 16.89
N GLU A 140 2.83 -4.21 15.84
CA GLU A 140 4.23 -3.80 15.92
C GLU A 140 4.49 -2.49 15.18
N THR A 141 5.33 -1.62 15.75
CA THR A 141 5.85 -0.46 15.02
C THR A 141 7.36 -0.50 14.88
N TYR A 142 7.89 0.24 13.91
CA TYR A 142 9.33 0.48 13.76
C TYR A 142 9.62 1.96 13.47
N GLN A 143 10.90 2.34 13.45
CA GLN A 143 11.37 3.68 13.07
C GLN A 143 12.53 3.54 12.09
N GLY A 144 12.59 4.38 11.07
CA GLY A 144 13.61 4.37 10.04
C GLY A 144 13.49 3.18 9.09
N GLU A 145 14.16 2.07 9.39
CA GLU A 145 14.19 0.89 8.52
C GLU A 145 13.84 -0.38 9.31
N LYS A 146 13.08 -1.27 8.69
CA LYS A 146 12.85 -2.63 9.20
C LYS A 146 13.07 -3.66 8.10
N ILE A 147 13.95 -4.61 8.36
CA ILE A 147 14.19 -5.76 7.50
C ILE A 147 13.36 -6.94 8.02
N ILE A 148 12.59 -7.56 7.13
CA ILE A 148 11.81 -8.77 7.38
C ILE A 148 12.39 -9.89 6.53
N ASP A 149 12.71 -11.02 7.15
CA ASP A 149 13.04 -12.27 6.44
C ASP A 149 11.82 -13.19 6.50
N LEU A 150 11.25 -13.52 5.34
CA LEU A 150 10.10 -14.40 5.21
C LEU A 150 10.50 -15.88 5.01
N GLY A 151 11.76 -16.23 5.25
CA GLY A 151 12.34 -17.54 4.97
C GLY A 151 13.08 -17.52 3.63
N GLY A 152 14.23 -16.84 3.60
CA GLY A 152 15.06 -16.66 2.41
C GLY A 152 14.55 -15.60 1.44
N LYS A 153 13.55 -14.82 1.84
CA LYS A 153 12.98 -13.70 1.08
C LYS A 153 13.06 -12.44 1.93
N GLN A 154 14.07 -11.61 1.67
CA GLN A 154 14.28 -10.36 2.38
C GLN A 154 13.36 -9.27 1.83
N VAL A 155 12.65 -8.59 2.73
CA VAL A 155 11.84 -7.41 2.44
C VAL A 155 12.30 -6.27 3.34
N VAL A 156 12.55 -5.11 2.76
CA VAL A 156 13.00 -3.91 3.49
C VAL A 156 11.88 -2.87 3.47
N LEU A 157 11.43 -2.48 4.65
CA LEU A 157 10.49 -1.40 4.86
C LEU A 157 11.27 -0.14 5.22
N HIS A 158 11.19 0.90 4.39
CA HIS A 158 11.82 2.18 4.69
C HIS A 158 10.74 3.20 4.99
N GLU A 159 10.78 3.78 6.19
CA GLU A 159 10.04 4.97 6.54
C GLU A 159 10.60 6.18 5.79
N LEU A 160 9.72 6.93 5.12
CA LEU A 160 10.03 8.18 4.45
C LEU A 160 9.21 9.28 5.12
N THR A 161 9.91 10.27 5.67
CA THR A 161 9.23 11.30 6.46
C THR A 161 8.83 12.48 5.58
N GLY A 162 7.52 12.63 5.33
CA GLY A 162 6.93 13.84 4.77
C GLY A 162 6.84 13.91 3.24
N GLY A 163 6.45 12.83 2.56
CA GLY A 163 6.17 12.83 1.13
C GLY A 163 4.70 13.15 0.83
N HIS A 164 3.93 12.10 0.53
CA HIS A 164 2.48 12.10 0.38
C HIS A 164 1.77 12.21 1.74
N THR A 165 2.32 11.55 2.76
CA THR A 165 1.91 11.65 4.17
C THR A 165 3.12 11.87 5.09
N ARG A 166 2.89 12.07 6.38
CA ARG A 166 3.98 12.26 7.35
C ARG A 166 4.79 10.97 7.52
N GLY A 167 4.13 9.81 7.48
CA GLY A 167 4.69 8.50 7.74
C GLY A 167 4.58 7.54 6.55
N ASP A 168 4.84 8.02 5.34
CA ASP A 168 4.95 7.12 4.18
C ASP A 168 6.00 6.04 4.45
N GLN A 169 5.79 4.85 3.90
CA GLN A 169 6.83 3.84 3.78
C GLN A 169 6.81 3.20 2.40
N ILE A 170 8.00 2.86 1.93
CA ILE A 170 8.20 2.00 0.76
C ILE A 170 8.53 0.58 1.19
N ILE A 171 8.21 -0.38 0.32
CA ILE A 171 8.53 -1.78 0.52
C ILE A 171 9.42 -2.25 -0.62
N PHE A 172 10.68 -2.54 -0.31
CA PHE A 172 11.69 -2.91 -1.28
C PHE A 172 12.11 -4.37 -1.13
N LEU A 173 12.13 -5.09 -2.25
CA LEU A 173 12.65 -6.44 -2.35
C LEU A 173 13.97 -6.40 -3.15
N PRO A 174 15.13 -6.35 -2.49
CA PRO A 174 16.40 -6.08 -3.16
C PRO A 174 16.82 -7.17 -4.15
N HIS A 175 16.50 -8.43 -3.87
CA HIS A 175 16.83 -9.55 -4.74
C HIS A 175 15.97 -9.58 -6.00
N GLU A 176 14.68 -9.29 -5.87
CA GLU A 176 13.72 -9.23 -6.98
C GLU A 176 13.73 -7.88 -7.71
N GLN A 177 14.39 -6.86 -7.12
CA GLN A 177 14.39 -5.48 -7.59
C GLN A 177 12.97 -4.92 -7.79
N VAL A 178 12.07 -5.26 -6.86
CA VAL A 178 10.68 -4.78 -6.85
C VAL A 178 10.51 -3.75 -5.75
N LEU A 179 9.91 -2.60 -6.09
CA LEU A 179 9.63 -1.51 -5.18
C LEU A 179 8.15 -1.17 -5.16
N PHE A 180 7.49 -1.31 -4.01
CA PHE A 180 6.15 -0.78 -3.76
C PHE A 180 6.29 0.62 -3.17
N THR A 181 5.68 1.61 -3.83
CA THR A 181 5.88 3.03 -3.48
C THR A 181 4.70 3.68 -2.78
N GLY A 182 3.54 3.02 -2.78
CA GLY A 182 2.28 3.68 -2.45
C GLY A 182 2.07 4.91 -3.34
N ASP A 183 1.40 5.91 -2.80
CA ASP A 183 1.00 7.12 -3.54
C ASP A 183 2.14 8.14 -3.68
N LEU A 184 3.37 7.79 -3.30
CA LEU A 184 4.55 8.55 -3.74
C LEU A 184 4.72 8.49 -5.26
N VAL A 185 4.23 7.43 -5.90
CA VAL A 185 4.20 7.29 -7.35
C VAL A 185 2.80 6.83 -7.73
N GLU A 186 2.13 7.59 -8.59
CA GLU A 186 0.88 7.21 -9.22
C GLU A 186 1.06 7.21 -10.73
N ASN A 187 0.60 6.17 -11.41
CA ASN A 187 0.70 6.10 -12.86
C ASN A 187 -0.43 6.92 -13.50
N HIS A 188 -0.05 7.88 -14.36
CA HIS A 188 -0.94 8.84 -15.04
C HIS A 188 -1.73 9.79 -14.12
N SER A 189 -1.31 9.93 -12.86
CA SER A 189 -1.80 10.93 -11.91
C SER A 189 -0.62 11.58 -11.19
N PHE A 190 -0.84 12.79 -10.67
CA PHE A 190 0.05 13.35 -9.66
C PHE A 190 -0.41 12.87 -8.28
N PRO A 191 0.54 12.61 -7.37
CA PRO A 191 0.21 12.41 -5.97
C PRO A 191 -0.68 13.53 -5.42
N ILE A 192 -1.68 13.13 -4.63
CA ILE A 192 -2.59 14.07 -4.01
C ILE A 192 -1.95 14.68 -2.76
N PHE A 193 -1.37 15.88 -2.88
CA PHE A 193 -0.81 16.65 -1.75
C PHE A 193 -1.86 17.40 -0.92
N SER A 194 -3.08 16.85 -0.77
CA SER A 194 -4.15 17.49 0.02
C SER A 194 -4.08 17.19 1.51
N ASP A 195 -3.25 16.22 1.91
CA ASP A 195 -2.91 16.02 3.32
C ASP A 195 -2.10 17.22 3.84
N GLN A 196 -2.45 17.69 5.03
CA GLN A 196 -1.79 18.82 5.67
C GLN A 196 -0.29 18.59 5.95
N ASP A 197 0.14 17.33 6.04
CA ASP A 197 1.52 16.94 6.31
C ASP A 197 2.28 16.57 5.02
N ALA A 198 1.64 16.67 3.85
CA ALA A 198 2.28 16.42 2.56
C ALA A 198 3.28 17.53 2.20
N SER A 199 4.42 17.18 1.61
CA SER A 199 5.44 18.15 1.21
C SER A 199 6.02 17.83 -0.16
N LEU A 200 5.72 18.68 -1.13
CA LEU A 200 6.22 18.55 -2.51
C LEU A 200 7.76 18.52 -2.56
N ASN A 201 8.44 19.38 -1.80
CA ASN A 201 9.91 19.45 -1.82
C ASN A 201 10.53 18.15 -1.29
N ARG A 202 10.01 17.65 -0.16
CA ARG A 202 10.46 16.38 0.41
C ARG A 202 10.13 15.22 -0.52
N TRP A 203 8.94 15.21 -1.11
CA TRP A 203 8.55 14.21 -2.11
C TRP A 203 9.53 14.13 -3.29
N VAL A 204 9.98 15.27 -3.85
CA VAL A 204 11.01 15.29 -4.91
C VAL A 204 12.35 14.69 -4.41
N GLU A 205 12.77 15.02 -3.20
CA GLU A 205 13.98 14.48 -2.58
C GLU A 205 13.90 12.97 -2.33
N GLU A 206 12.76 12.49 -1.83
CA GLU A 206 12.50 11.07 -1.59
C GLU A 206 12.47 10.29 -2.92
N LEU A 207 11.75 10.77 -3.94
CA LEU A 207 11.76 10.13 -5.26
C LEU A 207 13.17 10.04 -5.86
N THR A 208 13.96 11.11 -5.73
CA THR A 208 15.36 11.10 -6.18
C THR A 208 16.17 10.03 -5.46
N SER A 209 15.98 9.89 -4.14
CA SER A 209 16.66 8.87 -3.34
C SER A 209 16.22 7.45 -3.73
N LEU A 210 14.93 7.24 -3.93
CA LEU A 210 14.36 5.95 -4.31
C LEU A 210 14.82 5.48 -5.69
N MET A 211 15.04 6.39 -6.65
CA MET A 211 15.59 6.02 -7.97
C MET A 211 17.00 5.41 -7.88
N HIS A 212 17.78 5.73 -6.84
CA HIS A 212 19.10 5.11 -6.61
C HIS A 212 19.02 3.64 -6.17
N LEU A 213 17.85 3.16 -5.71
CA LEU A 213 17.63 1.74 -5.45
C LEU A 213 17.62 0.91 -6.75
N ALA A 214 17.49 1.57 -7.90
CA ALA A 214 17.46 0.99 -9.24
C ALA A 214 16.47 -0.20 -9.37
N PRO A 215 15.19 -0.03 -8.97
CA PRO A 215 14.21 -1.10 -9.10
C PRO A 215 13.96 -1.45 -10.57
N ALA A 216 13.94 -2.74 -10.87
CA ALA A 216 13.53 -3.25 -12.17
C ALA A 216 12.02 -3.14 -12.36
N THR A 217 11.25 -3.23 -11.27
CA THR A 217 9.79 -3.07 -11.28
C THR A 217 9.36 -2.14 -10.15
N VAL A 218 8.51 -1.18 -10.49
CA VAL A 218 7.87 -0.25 -9.56
C VAL A 218 6.38 -0.56 -9.53
N VAL A 219 5.85 -0.81 -8.34
CA VAL A 219 4.43 -1.00 -8.08
C VAL A 219 3.91 0.28 -7.43
N PRO A 220 3.28 1.18 -8.22
CA PRO A 220 2.69 2.41 -7.70
C PRO A 220 1.47 2.11 -6.83
N GLY A 221 1.05 3.07 -6.03
CA GLY A 221 -0.21 2.97 -5.27
C GLY A 221 -1.39 2.77 -6.21
N HIS A 222 -1.44 3.51 -7.32
CA HIS A 222 -2.48 3.40 -8.34
C HIS A 222 -1.92 3.37 -9.77
N GLY A 223 -2.67 2.71 -10.66
CA GLY A 223 -2.39 2.56 -12.07
C GLY A 223 -1.36 1.50 -12.44
N GLU A 224 -0.85 1.55 -13.67
CA GLU A 224 0.05 0.54 -14.22
C GLU A 224 1.41 0.49 -13.52
N LEU A 225 1.86 -0.75 -13.26
CA LEU A 225 3.22 -1.03 -12.83
C LEU A 225 4.21 -0.47 -13.87
N GLY A 226 5.32 0.05 -13.37
CA GLY A 226 6.34 0.66 -14.20
C GLY A 226 7.74 0.17 -13.86
N THR A 227 8.71 0.97 -14.26
CA THR A 227 10.11 0.83 -13.87
C THR A 227 10.56 2.13 -13.22
N VAL A 228 11.85 2.29 -12.95
CA VAL A 228 12.43 3.59 -12.56
C VAL A 228 12.01 4.73 -13.50
N LYS A 229 11.72 4.45 -14.77
CA LYS A 229 11.22 5.46 -15.72
C LYS A 229 9.89 6.07 -15.30
N LEU A 230 8.99 5.28 -14.70
CA LEU A 230 7.72 5.79 -14.19
C LEU A 230 7.95 6.83 -13.08
N MET A 231 8.91 6.57 -12.20
CA MET A 231 9.26 7.51 -11.12
C MET A 231 9.82 8.82 -11.67
N GLN A 232 10.67 8.75 -12.70
CA GLN A 232 11.18 9.93 -13.38
C GLN A 232 10.06 10.71 -14.08
N GLU A 233 9.19 10.01 -14.81
CA GLU A 233 8.04 10.64 -15.48
C GLU A 233 7.15 11.37 -14.48
N VAL A 234 6.85 10.74 -13.33
CA VAL A 234 6.05 11.35 -12.27
C VAL A 234 6.74 12.57 -11.64
N GLN A 235 8.06 12.51 -11.41
CA GLN A 235 8.83 13.63 -10.88
C GLN A 235 8.89 14.82 -11.84
N ASP A 236 8.87 14.57 -13.16
CA ASP A 236 9.03 15.57 -14.22
C ASP A 236 7.72 16.25 -14.66
N LEU A 237 6.56 15.73 -14.25
CA LEU A 237 5.25 16.33 -14.55
C LEU A 237 5.13 17.72 -13.91
#